data_AF-A0A5M1DWC0-F1
#
_entry.id   AF-A0A5M1DWC0-F1
#
_cell.length_a   1.000
_cell.length_b   1.000
_cell.length_c   1.000
_cell.angle_alpha   90.00
_cell.angle_beta   90.00
_cell.angle_gamma   90.00
#
_symmetry.space_group_name_H-M   'P 1'
#
loop_
_entity.id
_entity.type
_entity.pdbx_description
1 polymer ?
#
loop_
_entity_poly.entity_id
_entity_poly.type
_entity_poly.pdbx_seq_one_letter_code
_entity_poly.pdbx_strand_id
1 'polypeptide(L)'
;LNSKKFKEKYEDINHPYPPILNPDILNELLVIKYDEKCDKQNLKDHLQQQALKLNLSKEVLAYINAGFDYRLISAELAWELNLPLPRKYEFVLVAAHGTGSKALGIFFKLCQTIWIECTENGKESFIYFFNCLILNSGYKFLAFQCLPTEYKKLLALMNRNVDYLFLVRDPFEIWTSYSNHRIKNDSFNKTININDNLYEALNVFLYLSSWADKPLMVDEKNEDTWARLDERNMNCRSCAFEGSIIKYAKNCKNIYYIQTKDLHKDKAFETMKYLGKTFSFDVPNSPKLFEEQRIGDLNIFFPRTILFDNKFNLTIEIQTIYMNYDENIFTDIKTLIYPKDGAFFNEIVLLYEKNKMKFLTKFQIKQLVEYFKKFSMTIKERLEIESKNRIKPEDHLKVFQKSSKTRTKLKEIYDREFQFIKANRPDIVNSWKYYKEFEKICEDFKE
;
A
#
# COMPACT_ATOMS: atom_id res chain seq x y z
N LEU A 1 13.64 -30.08 21.52
CA LEU A 1 12.37 -30.14 22.27
C LEU A 1 12.58 -30.31 23.78
N ASN A 2 13.52 -31.15 24.25
CA ASN A 2 13.76 -31.35 25.69
C ASN A 2 14.71 -30.34 26.38
N SER A 3 15.07 -29.21 25.74
CA SER A 3 15.96 -28.24 26.41
C SER A 3 15.16 -27.37 27.38
N LYS A 4 15.74 -27.05 28.54
CA LYS A 4 15.15 -26.15 29.54
C LYS A 4 14.67 -24.83 28.92
N LYS A 5 15.48 -24.25 28.02
CA LYS A 5 15.15 -23.04 27.25
C LYS A 5 13.91 -23.20 26.35
N PHE A 6 13.70 -24.38 25.75
CA PHE A 6 12.50 -24.64 24.95
C PHE A 6 11.26 -24.73 25.83
N LYS A 7 11.37 -25.43 26.96
CA LYS A 7 10.27 -25.57 27.93
C LYS A 7 9.82 -24.20 28.47
N GLU A 8 10.76 -23.43 29.01
CA GLU A 8 10.48 -22.10 29.58
C GLU A 8 9.93 -21.12 28.54
N LYS A 9 10.45 -21.15 27.30
CA LYS A 9 10.10 -20.18 26.26
C LYS A 9 8.85 -20.53 25.46
N TYR A 10 8.44 -21.79 25.43
CA TYR A 10 7.36 -22.25 24.55
C TYR A 10 6.35 -23.18 25.21
N GLU A 11 6.77 -24.10 26.07
CA GLU A 11 5.88 -25.06 26.74
C GLU A 11 5.16 -24.38 27.93
N ASP A 12 5.90 -23.69 28.80
CA ASP A 12 5.38 -23.07 30.02
C ASP A 12 4.42 -21.90 29.73
N ILE A 13 4.61 -21.22 28.60
CA ILE A 13 3.73 -20.12 28.15
C ILE A 13 2.65 -20.59 27.16
N ASN A 14 2.53 -21.91 26.93
CA ASN A 14 1.62 -22.52 25.95
C ASN A 14 1.64 -21.80 24.59
N HIS A 15 2.84 -21.63 24.02
CA HIS A 15 3.02 -20.91 22.76
C HIS A 15 2.32 -21.68 21.63
N PRO A 16 1.40 -21.06 20.87
CA PRO A 16 0.53 -21.79 19.93
C PRO A 16 1.27 -22.40 18.74
N TYR A 17 2.46 -21.89 18.43
CA TYR A 17 3.29 -22.33 17.30
C TYR A 17 4.76 -22.42 17.72
N PRO A 18 5.16 -23.43 18.52
CA PRO A 18 6.54 -23.56 18.98
C PRO A 18 7.45 -23.94 17.81
N PRO A 19 8.59 -23.24 17.61
CA PRO A 19 9.49 -23.53 16.50
C PRO A 19 10.28 -24.81 16.77
N ILE A 20 10.44 -25.66 15.76
CA ILE A 20 11.20 -26.92 15.90
C ILE A 20 12.71 -26.66 16.02
N LEU A 21 13.22 -25.63 15.34
CA LEU A 21 14.61 -25.17 15.42
C LEU A 21 14.72 -23.91 16.30
N ASN A 22 15.88 -23.68 16.91
CA ASN A 22 16.15 -22.52 17.75
C ASN A 22 16.30 -21.25 16.89
N PRO A 23 15.35 -20.29 16.96
CA PRO A 23 15.40 -19.10 16.14
C PRO A 23 16.59 -18.18 16.42
N ASP A 24 17.12 -18.20 17.65
CA ASP A 24 18.25 -17.35 18.02
C ASP A 24 19.51 -17.77 17.27
N ILE A 25 19.76 -19.09 17.16
CA ILE A 25 20.89 -19.65 16.41
C ILE A 25 20.73 -19.39 14.91
N LEU A 26 19.53 -19.59 14.35
CA LEU A 26 19.28 -19.34 12.93
C LEU A 26 19.51 -17.86 12.55
N ASN A 27 19.19 -16.92 13.43
CA ASN A 27 19.44 -15.50 13.20
C ASN A 27 20.91 -15.11 13.40
N GLU A 28 21.63 -15.77 14.31
CA GLU A 28 23.08 -15.61 14.47
C GLU A 28 23.83 -15.97 13.17
N LEU A 29 23.43 -17.07 12.52
CA LEU A 29 23.99 -17.48 11.23
C LEU A 29 23.73 -16.47 10.11
N LEU A 30 22.59 -15.78 10.13
CA LEU A 30 22.23 -14.77 9.15
C LEU A 30 23.08 -13.49 9.23
N VAL A 31 23.79 -13.26 10.34
CA VAL A 31 24.75 -12.15 10.48
C VAL A 31 25.97 -12.36 9.59
N ILE A 32 26.33 -13.62 9.31
CA ILE A 32 27.45 -13.97 8.44
C ILE A 32 27.09 -13.57 7.01
N LYS A 33 27.72 -12.49 6.54
CA LYS A 33 27.58 -12.00 5.16
C LYS A 33 27.97 -13.09 4.18
N TYR A 34 27.13 -13.28 3.18
CA TYR A 34 27.36 -14.19 2.07
C TYR A 34 26.86 -13.50 0.81
N ASP A 35 27.71 -13.41 -0.21
CA ASP A 35 27.29 -12.91 -1.51
C ASP A 35 26.38 -13.98 -2.13
N GLU A 36 25.10 -13.66 -2.31
CA GLU A 36 24.11 -14.57 -2.89
C GLU A 36 24.39 -14.85 -4.38
N LYS A 37 25.32 -14.10 -5.01
CA LYS A 37 25.88 -14.46 -6.32
C LYS A 37 26.82 -15.66 -6.26
N CYS A 38 27.31 -16.03 -5.07
CA CYS A 38 28.00 -17.30 -4.86
C CYS A 38 26.96 -18.42 -4.65
N ASP A 39 27.13 -19.49 -5.41
CA ASP A 39 26.27 -20.68 -5.43
C ASP A 39 25.96 -21.20 -4.01
N LYS A 40 24.67 -21.47 -3.73
CA LYS A 40 24.18 -22.07 -2.47
C LYS A 40 24.95 -23.33 -2.09
N GLN A 41 25.52 -24.04 -3.07
CA GLN A 41 26.40 -25.19 -2.89
C GLN A 41 27.56 -24.92 -1.92
N ASN A 42 28.11 -23.70 -1.92
CA ASN A 42 29.28 -23.32 -1.12
C ASN A 42 28.93 -22.59 0.20
N LEU A 43 27.63 -22.37 0.47
CA LEU A 43 27.21 -21.64 1.67
C LEU A 43 27.64 -22.36 2.95
N LYS A 44 27.52 -23.69 2.99
CA LYS A 44 27.89 -24.48 4.17
C LYS A 44 29.37 -24.31 4.52
N ASP A 45 30.25 -24.45 3.53
CA ASP A 45 31.69 -24.34 3.71
C ASP A 45 32.09 -22.91 4.14
N HIS A 46 31.46 -21.89 3.54
CA HIS A 46 31.66 -20.51 3.96
C HIS A 46 31.23 -20.29 5.42
N LEU A 47 30.06 -20.81 5.82
CA LEU A 47 29.59 -20.71 7.20
C LEU A 47 30.52 -21.42 8.16
N GLN A 48 31.05 -22.61 7.82
CA GLN A 48 32.03 -23.31 8.65
C GLN A 48 33.32 -22.50 8.82
N GLN A 49 33.86 -21.96 7.73
CA GLN A 49 35.07 -21.14 7.77
C GLN A 49 34.88 -19.87 8.62
N GLN A 50 33.74 -19.18 8.46
CA GLN A 50 33.44 -17.97 9.22
C GLN A 50 33.13 -18.27 10.69
N ALA A 51 32.43 -19.37 10.97
CA ALA A 51 32.12 -19.77 12.34
C ALA A 51 33.39 -20.09 13.16
N LEU A 52 34.40 -20.72 12.52
CA LEU A 52 35.71 -20.94 13.13
C LEU A 52 36.45 -19.61 13.40
N LYS A 53 36.44 -18.68 12.44
CA LYS A 53 37.07 -17.36 12.61
C LYS A 53 36.43 -16.53 13.73
N LEU A 54 35.13 -16.66 13.93
CA LEU A 54 34.35 -15.91 14.91
C LEU A 54 34.23 -16.63 16.27
N ASN A 55 34.83 -17.81 16.45
CA ASN A 55 34.72 -18.64 17.65
C ASN A 55 33.24 -18.87 18.09
N LEU A 56 32.36 -19.18 17.13
CA LEU A 56 30.94 -19.42 17.43
C LEU A 56 30.73 -20.69 18.26
N SER A 57 29.59 -20.77 18.96
CA SER A 57 29.32 -21.87 19.90
C SER A 57 29.25 -23.25 19.23
N LYS A 58 29.47 -24.32 20.01
CA LYS A 58 29.31 -25.72 19.53
C LYS A 58 27.92 -25.98 18.95
N GLU A 59 26.90 -25.30 19.47
CA GLU A 59 25.52 -25.42 19.00
C GLU A 59 25.35 -24.81 17.61
N VAL A 60 25.98 -23.66 17.34
CA VAL A 60 26.00 -23.03 16.01
C VAL A 60 26.70 -23.91 15.00
N LEU A 61 27.85 -24.50 15.35
CA LEU A 61 28.56 -25.45 14.50
C LEU A 61 27.72 -26.70 14.17
N ALA A 62 26.94 -27.21 15.14
CA ALA A 62 26.01 -28.32 14.90
C ALA A 62 24.91 -27.96 13.89
N TYR A 63 24.38 -26.74 13.95
CA TYR A 63 23.39 -26.25 12.97
C TYR A 63 23.98 -26.17 11.57
N ILE A 64 25.18 -25.61 11.44
CA ILE A 64 25.89 -25.52 10.14
C ILE A 64 26.11 -26.93 9.57
N ASN A 65 26.58 -27.87 10.39
CA ASN A 65 26.85 -29.24 9.96
C ASN A 65 25.59 -29.99 9.50
N ALA A 66 24.46 -29.74 10.17
CA ALA A 66 23.15 -30.29 9.82
C ALA A 66 22.45 -29.56 8.66
N GLY A 67 23.02 -28.46 8.14
CA GLY A 67 22.40 -27.66 7.07
C GLY A 67 21.21 -26.82 7.53
N PHE A 68 21.10 -26.56 8.83
CA PHE A 68 20.03 -25.75 9.42
C PHE A 68 20.38 -24.26 9.35
N ASP A 69 20.03 -23.64 8.22
CA ASP A 69 20.17 -22.20 7.98
C ASP A 69 18.94 -21.68 7.23
N TYR A 70 18.47 -20.47 7.53
CA TYR A 70 17.33 -19.86 6.84
C TYR A 70 17.51 -19.82 5.31
N ARG A 71 18.75 -19.64 4.80
CA ARG A 71 19.06 -19.60 3.36
C ARG A 71 18.95 -20.96 2.66
N LEU A 72 18.95 -22.05 3.43
CA LEU A 72 18.87 -23.43 2.93
C LEU A 72 17.48 -24.05 3.12
N ILE A 73 16.67 -23.51 4.03
CA ILE A 73 15.31 -23.97 4.31
C ILE A 73 14.33 -23.25 3.38
N SER A 74 13.47 -24.00 2.67
CA SER A 74 12.42 -23.37 1.87
C SER A 74 11.41 -22.65 2.77
N ALA A 75 10.81 -21.57 2.27
CA ALA A 75 9.85 -20.79 3.04
C ALA A 75 8.61 -21.60 3.43
N GLU A 76 8.16 -22.51 2.54
CA GLU A 76 7.05 -23.43 2.80
C GLU A 76 7.38 -24.36 3.97
N LEU A 77 8.58 -24.94 3.98
CA LEU A 77 9.02 -25.82 5.05
C LEU A 77 9.17 -25.04 6.36
N ALA A 78 9.69 -23.81 6.30
CA ALA A 78 9.78 -22.94 7.47
C ALA A 78 8.40 -22.68 8.10
N TRP A 79 7.35 -22.48 7.30
CA TRP A 79 5.98 -22.34 7.80
C TRP A 79 5.45 -23.60 8.49
N GLU A 80 5.66 -24.78 7.89
CA GLU A 80 5.22 -26.05 8.47
C GLU A 80 5.96 -26.38 9.78
N LEU A 81 7.25 -26.01 9.85
CA LEU A 81 8.08 -26.19 11.06
C LEU A 81 7.88 -25.10 12.12
N ASN A 82 6.92 -24.18 11.91
CA ASN A 82 6.67 -23.01 12.75
C ASN A 82 7.93 -22.17 12.99
N LEU A 83 8.84 -22.12 12.03
CA LEU A 83 10.00 -21.24 12.14
C LEU A 83 9.54 -19.80 12.00
N PRO A 84 10.00 -18.90 12.89
CA PRO A 84 9.67 -17.50 12.76
C PRO A 84 10.37 -16.88 11.56
N LEU A 85 9.91 -15.72 11.13
CA LEU A 85 10.59 -14.96 10.08
C LEU A 85 12.03 -14.59 10.49
N PRO A 86 12.96 -14.51 9.53
CA PRO A 86 14.26 -13.88 9.74
C PRO A 86 14.11 -12.49 10.37
N ARG A 87 14.93 -12.17 11.36
CA ARG A 87 14.90 -10.89 12.09
C ARG A 87 15.58 -9.77 11.28
N LYS A 88 15.24 -9.63 10.00
CA LYS A 88 15.80 -8.65 9.05
C LYS A 88 14.79 -7.55 8.62
N TYR A 89 13.75 -7.31 9.43
CA TYR A 89 12.79 -6.21 9.26
C TYR A 89 12.82 -5.27 10.46
N GLU A 90 12.69 -3.97 10.22
CA GLU A 90 12.93 -2.95 11.24
C GLU A 90 11.67 -2.50 11.99
N PHE A 91 10.51 -2.50 11.32
CA PHE A 91 9.20 -2.20 11.91
C PHE A 91 8.06 -2.87 11.15
N VAL A 92 6.83 -2.70 11.64
CA VAL A 92 5.60 -3.15 10.97
C VAL A 92 4.70 -1.96 10.68
N LEU A 93 4.25 -1.83 9.44
CA LEU A 93 3.23 -0.86 9.02
C LEU A 93 1.86 -1.54 8.97
N VAL A 94 0.84 -0.93 9.56
CA VAL A 94 -0.55 -1.31 9.41
C VAL A 94 -1.28 -0.15 8.76
N ALA A 95 -1.72 -0.34 7.51
CA ALA A 95 -2.27 0.72 6.68
C ALA A 95 -3.34 0.17 5.74
N ALA A 96 -4.57 0.05 6.24
CA ALA A 96 -5.72 -0.44 5.49
C ALA A 96 -5.89 0.31 4.15
N HIS A 97 -6.49 -0.31 3.12
CA HIS A 97 -6.79 0.47 1.92
C HIS A 97 -7.76 1.62 2.24
N GLY A 98 -7.68 2.70 1.44
CA GLY A 98 -8.44 3.93 1.67
C GLY A 98 -7.85 4.87 2.74
N THR A 99 -6.79 4.47 3.44
CA THR A 99 -6.06 5.31 4.42
C THR A 99 -4.97 6.19 3.82
N GLY A 100 -4.71 6.08 2.51
CA GLY A 100 -3.55 6.71 1.87
C GLY A 100 -2.28 5.84 1.94
N SER A 101 -2.40 4.54 2.16
CA SER A 101 -1.27 3.59 2.21
C SER A 101 -0.35 3.70 0.98
N LYS A 102 -0.92 3.82 -0.24
CA LYS A 102 -0.13 4.04 -1.45
C LYS A 102 0.64 5.37 -1.39
N ALA A 103 0.05 6.44 -0.85
CA ALA A 103 0.66 7.77 -0.61
C ALA A 103 1.97 7.62 0.19
N LEU A 104 1.83 6.99 1.35
CA LEU A 104 2.92 6.69 2.25
C LEU A 104 3.98 5.76 1.61
N GLY A 105 3.56 4.80 0.78
CA GLY A 105 4.47 3.86 0.12
C GLY A 105 5.46 4.50 -0.86
N ILE A 106 5.07 5.55 -1.61
CA ILE A 106 6.05 6.28 -2.44
C ILE A 106 6.97 7.12 -1.56
N PHE A 107 6.47 7.72 -0.49
CA PHE A 107 7.33 8.47 0.44
C PHE A 107 8.41 7.56 1.04
N PHE A 108 8.06 6.35 1.45
CA PHE A 108 9.03 5.34 1.87
C PHE A 108 10.03 4.96 0.77
N LYS A 109 9.57 4.83 -0.48
CA LYS A 109 10.46 4.58 -1.63
C LYS A 109 11.44 5.72 -1.87
N LEU A 110 11.01 6.98 -1.75
CA LEU A 110 11.87 8.16 -1.84
C LEU A 110 12.94 8.17 -0.74
N CYS A 111 12.62 7.59 0.42
CA CYS A 111 13.54 7.36 1.54
C CYS A 111 14.42 6.10 1.39
N GLN A 112 14.47 5.48 0.20
CA GLN A 112 15.27 4.27 -0.09
C GLN A 112 14.94 3.07 0.83
N THR A 113 13.70 3.01 1.32
CA THR A 113 13.21 1.89 2.12
C THR A 113 12.44 0.90 1.26
N ILE A 114 12.44 -0.37 1.68
CA ILE A 114 11.77 -1.49 1.02
C ILE A 114 10.58 -1.90 1.88
N TRP A 115 9.40 -1.58 1.39
CA TRP A 115 8.12 -2.06 1.92
C TRP A 115 7.87 -3.47 1.39
N ILE A 116 7.64 -4.44 2.28
CA ILE A 116 7.18 -5.79 1.89
C ILE A 116 5.71 -5.95 2.30
N GLU A 117 4.82 -6.01 1.32
CA GLU A 117 3.36 -6.03 1.52
C GLU A 117 2.85 -7.45 1.75
N CYS A 118 1.95 -7.64 2.72
CA CYS A 118 1.26 -8.92 2.91
C CYS A 118 0.33 -9.22 1.72
N THR A 119 0.05 -10.49 1.51
CA THR A 119 -1.03 -10.94 0.61
C THR A 119 -2.31 -11.12 1.42
N GLU A 120 -3.38 -11.55 0.74
CA GLU A 120 -4.64 -11.91 1.38
C GLU A 120 -4.52 -13.25 2.14
N ASN A 121 -3.47 -14.05 1.94
CA ASN A 121 -3.27 -15.33 2.61
C ASN A 121 -2.07 -15.28 3.58
N GLY A 122 -2.23 -15.77 4.80
CA GLY A 122 -1.19 -15.70 5.84
C GLY A 122 0.05 -16.55 5.54
N LYS A 123 -0.13 -17.74 4.96
CA LYS A 123 0.97 -18.61 4.54
C LYS A 123 1.72 -18.01 3.35
N GLU A 124 1.01 -17.52 2.34
CA GLU A 124 1.63 -16.83 1.20
C GLU A 124 2.38 -15.57 1.65
N SER A 125 1.79 -14.78 2.55
CA SER A 125 2.44 -13.62 3.16
C SER A 125 3.72 -14.02 3.88
N PHE A 126 3.68 -15.09 4.69
CA PHE A 126 4.88 -15.61 5.34
C PHE A 126 5.94 -16.01 4.32
N ILE A 127 5.58 -16.75 3.27
CA ILE A 127 6.51 -17.19 2.23
C ILE A 127 7.17 -15.99 1.54
N TYR A 128 6.37 -15.00 1.16
CA TYR A 128 6.84 -13.78 0.53
C TYR A 128 7.78 -13.00 1.46
N PHE A 129 7.37 -12.77 2.71
CA PHE A 129 8.20 -12.10 3.71
C PHE A 129 9.51 -12.84 3.94
N PHE A 130 9.46 -14.16 4.13
CA PHE A 130 10.63 -15.00 4.37
C PHE A 130 11.65 -14.86 3.24
N ASN A 131 11.21 -15.01 1.98
CA ASN A 131 12.07 -14.88 0.81
C ASN A 131 12.66 -13.47 0.70
N CYS A 132 11.85 -12.42 0.83
CA CYS A 132 12.34 -11.04 0.77
C CYS A 132 13.31 -10.70 1.90
N LEU A 133 13.13 -11.25 3.11
CA LEU A 133 13.98 -10.97 4.25
C LEU A 133 15.32 -11.70 4.17
N ILE A 134 15.39 -12.85 3.51
CA ILE A 134 16.67 -13.55 3.30
C ILE A 134 17.58 -12.75 2.38
N LEU A 135 17.02 -12.17 1.32
CA LEU A 135 17.75 -11.41 0.30
C LEU A 135 18.53 -10.22 0.89
N ASN A 136 19.79 -10.10 0.46
CA ASN A 136 20.71 -9.09 0.97
C ASN A 136 20.59 -7.75 0.21
N SER A 137 19.82 -6.78 0.74
CA SER A 137 19.97 -5.33 0.49
C SER A 137 18.84 -4.50 1.12
N GLY A 138 19.16 -3.31 1.61
CA GLY A 138 18.19 -2.25 1.97
C GLY A 138 17.50 -2.35 3.33
N TYR A 139 16.98 -1.20 3.79
CA TYR A 139 16.13 -1.07 4.96
C TYR A 139 14.76 -1.66 4.66
N LYS A 140 14.30 -2.66 5.42
CA LYS A 140 13.04 -3.39 5.15
C LYS A 140 12.06 -3.27 6.29
N PHE A 141 10.78 -3.14 5.98
CA PHE A 141 9.69 -3.27 6.94
C PHE A 141 8.54 -4.07 6.35
N LEU A 142 7.79 -4.72 7.22
CA LEU A 142 6.63 -5.53 6.83
C LEU A 142 5.38 -4.67 6.90
N ALA A 143 4.42 -4.91 6.02
CA ALA A 143 3.25 -4.06 5.94
C ALA A 143 1.97 -4.84 5.69
N PHE A 144 0.94 -4.47 6.46
CA PHE A 144 -0.40 -5.02 6.38
C PHE A 144 -1.33 -3.98 5.78
N GLN A 145 -1.71 -4.17 4.51
CA GLN A 145 -2.81 -3.38 3.89
C GLN A 145 -4.18 -4.02 4.10
N CYS A 146 -4.17 -5.25 4.60
CA CYS A 146 -5.34 -5.98 5.03
C CYS A 146 -5.01 -6.94 6.16
N LEU A 147 -6.04 -7.60 6.68
CA LEU A 147 -5.90 -8.73 7.57
C LEU A 147 -5.92 -10.04 6.74
N PRO A 148 -4.79 -10.77 6.64
CA PRO A 148 -4.75 -12.01 5.87
C PRO A 148 -5.52 -13.14 6.58
N THR A 149 -5.91 -14.17 5.83
CA THR A 149 -6.29 -15.45 6.45
C THR A 149 -5.13 -15.99 7.29
N GLU A 150 -5.41 -16.80 8.31
CA GLU A 150 -4.36 -17.37 9.18
C GLU A 150 -3.42 -16.34 9.85
N TYR A 151 -3.83 -15.06 9.92
CA TYR A 151 -3.02 -13.96 10.47
C TYR A 151 -2.49 -14.25 11.88
N LYS A 152 -3.22 -15.01 12.70
CA LYS A 152 -2.80 -15.39 14.06
C LYS A 152 -1.49 -16.18 14.05
N LYS A 153 -1.34 -17.13 13.10
CA LYS A 153 -0.09 -17.88 12.93
C LYS A 153 0.98 -16.99 12.35
N LEU A 154 0.68 -16.21 11.31
CA LEU A 154 1.63 -15.27 10.72
C LEU A 154 2.22 -14.31 11.75
N LEU A 155 1.39 -13.63 12.55
CA LEU A 155 1.81 -12.70 13.60
C LEU A 155 2.60 -13.40 14.71
N ALA A 156 2.23 -14.64 15.07
CA ALA A 156 3.01 -15.41 16.04
C ALA A 156 4.41 -15.79 15.53
N LEU A 157 4.56 -15.97 14.22
CA LEU A 157 5.85 -16.22 13.57
C LEU A 157 6.65 -14.94 13.29
N MET A 158 6.05 -13.76 13.46
CA MET A 158 6.75 -12.47 13.51
C MET A 158 7.36 -12.25 14.90
N ASN A 159 8.51 -12.88 15.15
CA ASN A 159 9.09 -12.93 16.50
C ASN A 159 10.07 -11.80 16.87
N ARG A 160 10.35 -10.86 15.96
CA ARG A 160 11.25 -9.74 16.24
C ARG A 160 10.46 -8.69 17.03
N ASN A 161 11.01 -8.24 18.16
CA ASN A 161 10.42 -7.17 18.94
C ASN A 161 10.67 -5.83 18.24
N VAL A 162 9.67 -5.33 17.51
CA VAL A 162 9.79 -4.11 16.68
C VAL A 162 8.63 -3.16 16.93
N ASP A 163 8.82 -1.91 16.51
CA ASP A 163 7.80 -0.88 16.57
C ASP A 163 6.72 -1.09 15.48
N TYR A 164 5.50 -0.66 15.76
CA TYR A 164 4.36 -0.74 14.84
C TYR A 164 3.87 0.68 14.52
N LEU A 165 3.70 0.98 13.23
CA LEU A 165 3.13 2.21 12.72
C LEU A 165 1.75 1.95 12.15
N PHE A 166 0.74 2.65 12.66
CA PHE A 166 -0.63 2.58 12.16
C PHE A 166 -0.96 3.86 11.39
N LEU A 167 -1.29 3.70 10.11
CA LEU A 167 -1.88 4.77 9.30
C LEU A 167 -3.40 4.66 9.36
N VAL A 168 -4.02 5.62 10.04
CA VAL A 168 -5.45 5.59 10.34
C VAL A 168 -6.21 6.74 9.68
N ARG A 169 -7.52 6.58 9.55
CA ARG A 169 -8.43 7.56 8.96
C ARG A 169 -9.81 7.40 9.58
N ASP A 170 -10.64 8.43 9.52
CA ASP A 170 -12.06 8.29 9.82
C ASP A 170 -12.63 7.14 8.94
N PRO A 171 -13.22 6.10 9.55
CA PRO A 171 -13.62 4.91 8.83
C PRO A 171 -14.74 5.15 7.82
N PHE A 172 -15.59 6.17 7.99
CA PHE A 172 -16.60 6.54 6.99
C PHE A 172 -15.97 7.22 5.77
N GLU A 173 -14.83 7.89 5.94
CA GLU A 173 -14.06 8.40 4.80
C GLU A 173 -13.33 7.29 4.04
N ILE A 174 -12.88 6.24 4.74
CA ILE A 174 -12.33 5.03 4.11
C ILE A 174 -13.41 4.41 3.20
N TRP A 175 -14.62 4.22 3.73
CA TRP A 175 -15.76 3.69 2.97
C TRP A 175 -16.11 4.54 1.76
N THR A 176 -16.19 5.84 1.96
CA THR A 176 -16.42 6.80 0.88
C THR A 176 -15.38 6.64 -0.22
N SER A 177 -14.11 6.42 0.15
CA SER A 177 -13.03 6.22 -0.82
C SER A 177 -13.18 4.91 -1.62
N TYR A 178 -13.65 3.84 -0.98
CA TYR A 178 -13.94 2.57 -1.65
C TYR A 178 -15.15 2.63 -2.56
N SER A 179 -16.27 3.19 -2.10
CA SER A 179 -17.48 3.32 -2.91
C SER A 179 -17.23 4.19 -4.14
N ASN A 180 -16.41 5.23 -3.99
CA ASN A 180 -16.01 6.09 -5.10
C ASN A 180 -14.74 5.61 -5.83
N HIS A 181 -14.26 4.38 -5.56
CA HIS A 181 -13.09 3.85 -6.25
C HIS A 181 -13.43 3.58 -7.71
N ARG A 182 -12.63 4.15 -8.61
CA ARG A 182 -12.87 4.08 -10.05
C ARG A 182 -11.80 3.28 -10.76
N ILE A 183 -12.23 2.57 -11.78
CA ILE A 183 -11.40 1.83 -12.71
C ILE A 183 -11.75 2.22 -14.14
N LYS A 184 -10.84 1.93 -15.07
CA LYS A 184 -11.09 2.09 -16.50
C LYS A 184 -12.18 1.10 -16.92
N ASN A 185 -13.19 1.57 -17.66
CA ASN A 185 -14.15 0.69 -18.31
C ASN A 185 -13.52 -0.03 -19.52
N ASP A 186 -14.25 -1.01 -20.06
CA ASP A 186 -13.78 -1.83 -21.19
C ASP A 186 -13.59 -1.04 -22.49
N SER A 187 -14.22 0.14 -22.61
CA SER A 187 -14.03 1.04 -23.76
C SER A 187 -12.73 1.85 -23.71
N PHE A 188 -11.93 1.72 -22.64
CA PHE A 188 -10.65 2.42 -22.55
C PHE A 188 -9.71 1.99 -23.68
N ASN A 189 -9.49 2.88 -24.64
CA ASN A 189 -8.50 2.70 -25.69
C ASN A 189 -7.23 3.52 -25.38
N LYS A 190 -6.08 2.86 -25.23
CA LYS A 190 -4.81 3.57 -24.97
C LYS A 190 -4.50 4.59 -26.07
N THR A 191 -4.88 4.33 -27.31
CA THR A 191 -4.66 5.23 -28.45
C THR A 191 -5.94 5.97 -28.84
N ILE A 192 -5.85 7.29 -29.02
CA ILE A 192 -6.92 8.15 -29.51
C ILE A 192 -6.44 8.79 -30.81
N ASN A 193 -7.21 8.70 -31.89
CA ASN A 193 -6.95 9.49 -33.09
C ASN A 193 -7.36 10.96 -32.84
N ILE A 194 -6.61 11.91 -33.38
CA ILE A 194 -6.93 13.34 -33.22
C ILE A 194 -8.32 13.71 -33.75
N ASN A 195 -8.89 12.91 -34.65
CA ASN A 195 -10.21 13.09 -35.23
C ASN A 195 -11.34 12.33 -34.50
N ASP A 196 -11.01 11.52 -33.48
CA ASP A 196 -12.01 10.78 -32.71
C ASP A 196 -12.91 11.73 -31.91
N ASN A 197 -14.12 11.26 -31.58
CA ASN A 197 -15.00 11.96 -30.65
C ASN A 197 -14.40 11.91 -29.24
N LEU A 198 -13.84 13.04 -28.79
CA LEU A 198 -13.22 13.17 -27.47
C LEU A 198 -14.15 12.84 -26.31
N TYR A 199 -15.45 13.15 -26.41
CA TYR A 199 -16.40 12.85 -25.35
C TYR A 199 -16.57 11.35 -25.14
N GLU A 200 -16.61 10.59 -26.22
CA GLU A 200 -16.67 9.12 -26.18
C GLU A 200 -15.33 8.54 -25.71
N ALA A 201 -14.22 8.99 -26.30
CA ALA A 201 -12.87 8.48 -25.99
C ALA A 201 -12.45 8.73 -24.53
N LEU A 202 -12.99 9.77 -23.88
CA LEU A 202 -12.71 10.12 -22.49
C LEU A 202 -13.81 9.66 -21.52
N ASN A 203 -14.88 9.01 -22.00
CA ASN A 203 -15.90 8.38 -21.16
C ASN A 203 -15.40 7.03 -20.63
N VAL A 204 -14.40 7.05 -19.75
CA VAL A 204 -13.67 5.83 -19.31
C VAL A 204 -13.91 5.44 -17.86
N PHE A 205 -14.85 6.09 -17.17
CA PHE A 205 -15.10 5.83 -15.76
C PHE A 205 -16.01 4.63 -15.56
N LEU A 206 -15.58 3.74 -14.67
CA LEU A 206 -16.41 2.73 -14.03
C LEU A 206 -16.15 2.78 -12.52
N TYR A 207 -17.19 2.57 -11.72
CA TYR A 207 -17.04 2.44 -10.28
C TYR A 207 -16.90 0.95 -9.90
N LEU A 208 -15.83 0.60 -9.19
CA LEU A 208 -15.58 -0.79 -8.76
C LEU A 208 -16.72 -1.31 -7.86
N SER A 209 -17.43 -0.41 -7.17
CA SER A 209 -18.55 -0.78 -6.31
C SER A 209 -19.77 -1.32 -7.06
N SER A 210 -19.99 -0.89 -8.29
CA SER A 210 -21.23 -1.13 -9.05
C SER A 210 -20.99 -1.73 -10.43
N TRP A 211 -19.74 -1.70 -10.91
CA TRP A 211 -19.40 -1.97 -12.31
C TRP A 211 -20.23 -1.11 -13.29
N ALA A 212 -20.53 0.13 -12.89
CA ALA A 212 -21.33 1.09 -13.65
C ALA A 212 -20.72 2.51 -13.63
N ASP A 213 -21.35 3.45 -14.32
CA ASP A 213 -20.95 4.87 -14.42
C ASP A 213 -21.26 5.71 -13.17
N LYS A 214 -21.80 5.07 -12.13
CA LYS A 214 -22.15 5.66 -10.84
C LYS A 214 -21.80 4.69 -9.72
N PRO A 215 -21.37 5.16 -8.54
CA PRO A 215 -21.10 4.27 -7.41
C PRO A 215 -22.37 3.56 -6.95
N LEU A 216 -22.21 2.39 -6.32
CA LEU A 216 -23.33 1.67 -5.73
C LEU A 216 -23.81 2.46 -4.50
N MET A 217 -25.06 2.93 -4.53
CA MET A 217 -25.65 3.65 -3.41
C MET A 217 -25.69 2.77 -2.16
N VAL A 218 -25.41 3.39 -1.02
CA VAL A 218 -25.46 2.71 0.27
C VAL A 218 -26.92 2.42 0.61
N ASP A 219 -27.25 1.15 0.80
CA ASP A 219 -28.59 0.69 1.15
C ASP A 219 -28.53 -0.52 2.09
N GLU A 220 -29.59 -0.71 2.88
CA GLU A 220 -29.78 -1.85 3.78
C GLU A 220 -29.76 -3.20 3.05
N LYS A 221 -30.27 -3.25 1.82
CA LYS A 221 -30.41 -4.50 1.04
C LYS A 221 -29.17 -4.85 0.21
N ASN A 222 -28.25 -3.92 0.02
CA ASN A 222 -27.04 -4.17 -0.75
C ASN A 222 -26.01 -4.90 0.13
N GLU A 223 -26.05 -6.23 0.14
CA GLU A 223 -25.09 -7.11 0.85
C GLU A 223 -23.63 -6.78 0.51
N ASP A 224 -23.36 -6.27 -0.69
CA ASP A 224 -22.03 -5.83 -1.13
C ASP A 224 -21.49 -4.63 -0.33
N THR A 225 -22.34 -3.77 0.23
CA THR A 225 -21.94 -2.73 1.18
C THR A 225 -21.63 -3.30 2.57
N TRP A 226 -22.19 -4.45 2.93
CA TRP A 226 -22.10 -5.07 4.25
C TRP A 226 -20.95 -6.07 4.38
N ALA A 227 -20.75 -6.90 3.35
CA ALA A 227 -19.62 -7.82 3.26
C ALA A 227 -18.28 -7.09 3.36
N ARG A 228 -18.23 -5.80 2.98
CA ARG A 228 -17.06 -4.91 3.04
C ARG A 228 -16.75 -4.31 4.42
N LEU A 229 -17.52 -4.61 5.46
CA LEU A 229 -17.37 -3.98 6.79
C LEU A 229 -16.81 -4.92 7.86
N ASP A 230 -16.97 -6.23 7.69
CA ASP A 230 -16.54 -7.25 8.66
C ASP A 230 -15.39 -8.06 8.08
N GLU A 231 -14.27 -8.11 8.79
CA GLU A 231 -13.12 -8.99 8.48
C GLU A 231 -13.51 -10.47 8.34
N ARG A 232 -14.63 -10.90 8.95
CA ARG A 232 -15.14 -12.27 8.84
C ARG A 232 -15.84 -12.55 7.51
N ASN A 233 -16.23 -11.51 6.77
CA ASN A 233 -16.93 -11.59 5.48
C ASN A 233 -16.11 -11.00 4.32
N MET A 234 -15.12 -10.16 4.63
CA MET A 234 -14.09 -9.77 3.68
C MET A 234 -13.02 -10.85 3.66
N ASN A 235 -12.87 -11.52 2.52
CA ASN A 235 -11.58 -12.05 2.11
C ASN A 235 -10.58 -10.88 2.01
N CYS A 236 -10.08 -10.44 3.17
CA CYS A 236 -8.82 -9.72 3.31
C CYS A 236 -8.80 -8.28 2.79
N ARG A 237 -9.87 -7.47 3.04
CA ARG A 237 -9.88 -6.01 2.73
C ARG A 237 -10.58 -5.14 3.78
N SER A 238 -10.73 -5.63 5.02
CA SER A 238 -11.40 -4.90 6.11
C SER A 238 -10.87 -3.47 6.29
N CYS A 239 -11.77 -2.53 6.52
CA CYS A 239 -11.43 -1.13 6.81
C CYS A 239 -11.01 -0.91 8.26
N ALA A 240 -11.24 -1.89 9.13
CA ALA A 240 -10.88 -1.86 10.55
C ALA A 240 -10.36 -3.26 10.94
N PHE A 241 -9.08 -3.35 11.27
CA PHE A 241 -8.43 -4.60 11.69
C PHE A 241 -7.25 -4.35 12.64
N GLU A 242 -7.05 -3.10 13.06
CA GLU A 242 -5.93 -2.66 13.87
C GLU A 242 -5.95 -3.36 15.23
N GLY A 243 -7.14 -3.47 15.84
CA GLY A 243 -7.32 -4.16 17.11
C GLY A 243 -7.03 -5.66 16.99
N SER A 244 -7.43 -6.28 15.89
CA SER A 244 -7.06 -7.66 15.56
C SER A 244 -5.53 -7.85 15.46
N ILE A 245 -4.80 -6.96 14.78
CA ILE A 245 -3.32 -7.05 14.72
C ILE A 245 -2.72 -6.90 16.12
N ILE A 246 -3.08 -5.85 16.87
CA ILE A 246 -2.50 -5.56 18.19
C ILE A 246 -2.75 -6.72 19.16
N LYS A 247 -3.95 -7.30 19.14
CA LYS A 247 -4.33 -8.41 20.02
C LYS A 247 -3.45 -9.66 19.84
N TYR A 248 -2.94 -9.90 18.63
CA TYR A 248 -2.19 -11.12 18.30
C TYR A 248 -0.69 -10.87 18.03
N ALA A 249 -0.26 -9.62 17.89
CA ALA A 249 1.14 -9.24 17.75
C ALA A 249 1.89 -9.30 19.11
N LYS A 250 2.34 -10.49 19.50
CA LYS A 250 3.02 -10.72 20.80
C LYS A 250 4.35 -9.97 20.97
N ASN A 251 4.98 -9.51 19.89
CA ASN A 251 6.30 -8.86 19.89
C ASN A 251 6.23 -7.43 19.37
N CYS A 252 5.18 -6.70 19.75
CA CYS A 252 5.05 -5.27 19.47
C CYS A 252 5.75 -4.46 20.57
N LYS A 253 6.79 -3.69 20.20
CA LYS A 253 7.59 -2.89 21.13
C LYS A 253 6.86 -1.61 21.54
N ASN A 254 6.55 -0.76 20.57
CA ASN A 254 5.75 0.45 20.74
C ASN A 254 4.77 0.60 19.56
N ILE A 255 3.69 1.34 19.79
CA ILE A 255 2.67 1.64 18.79
C ILE A 255 2.67 3.13 18.50
N TYR A 256 2.78 3.47 17.21
CA TYR A 256 2.73 4.84 16.68
C TYR A 256 1.52 4.98 15.76
N TYR A 257 0.91 6.16 15.76
CA TYR A 257 -0.22 6.48 14.90
C TYR A 257 0.05 7.74 14.10
N ILE A 258 -0.24 7.69 12.80
CA ILE A 258 -0.35 8.84 11.92
C ILE A 258 -1.71 8.80 11.20
N GLN A 259 -2.19 9.95 10.77
CA GLN A 259 -3.45 10.07 10.05
C GLN A 259 -3.21 10.34 8.56
N THR A 260 -4.18 10.00 7.72
CA THR A 260 -4.13 10.35 6.28
C THR A 260 -3.86 11.84 6.04
N LYS A 261 -4.43 12.72 6.87
CA LYS A 261 -4.21 14.16 6.80
C LYS A 261 -2.77 14.61 7.09
N ASP A 262 -1.97 13.78 7.75
CA ASP A 262 -0.56 14.04 8.02
C ASP A 262 0.31 13.78 6.79
N LEU A 263 -0.27 13.18 5.73
CA LEU A 263 0.34 12.96 4.43
C LEU A 263 -0.06 14.01 3.39
N HIS A 264 -0.81 15.05 3.81
CA HIS A 264 -1.12 16.18 2.93
C HIS A 264 0.13 17.01 2.63
N LYS A 265 0.14 17.69 1.48
CA LYS A 265 1.32 18.40 0.94
C LYS A 265 2.04 19.28 1.96
N ASP A 266 1.29 19.96 2.82
CA ASP A 266 1.79 20.90 3.83
C ASP A 266 2.41 20.23 5.07
N LYS A 267 2.22 18.92 5.23
CA LYS A 267 2.66 18.14 6.41
C LYS A 267 3.51 16.94 6.07
N ALA A 268 3.39 16.40 4.86
CA ALA A 268 4.00 15.15 4.46
C ALA A 268 5.51 15.10 4.73
N PHE A 269 6.24 16.17 4.40
CA PHE A 269 7.68 16.21 4.63
C PHE A 269 8.05 16.16 6.12
N GLU A 270 7.38 16.96 6.96
CA GLU A 270 7.60 16.95 8.42
C GLU A 270 7.21 15.60 9.04
N THR A 271 6.11 15.02 8.59
CA THR A 271 5.69 13.66 8.98
C THR A 271 6.77 12.64 8.61
N MET A 272 7.31 12.67 7.39
CA MET A 272 8.37 11.75 6.98
C MET A 272 9.67 11.96 7.76
N LYS A 273 10.05 13.20 8.11
CA LYS A 273 11.18 13.47 9.01
C LYS A 273 10.96 12.88 10.42
N TYR A 274 9.76 13.05 10.97
CA TYR A 274 9.39 12.44 12.24
C TYR A 274 9.50 10.91 12.19
N LEU A 275 8.97 10.29 11.13
CA LEU A 275 9.07 8.84 10.93
C LEU A 275 10.52 8.39 10.72
N GLY A 276 11.31 9.10 9.92
CA GLY A 276 12.72 8.78 9.68
C GLY A 276 13.54 8.79 10.96
N LYS A 277 13.31 9.78 11.84
CA LYS A 277 13.92 9.81 13.18
C LYS A 277 13.42 8.67 14.07
N THR A 278 12.14 8.37 14.04
CA THR A 278 11.51 7.35 14.91
C THR A 278 11.95 5.94 14.54
N PHE A 279 12.01 5.64 13.25
CA PHE A 279 12.30 4.31 12.72
C PHE A 279 13.74 4.17 12.19
N SER A 280 14.57 5.21 12.30
CA SER A 280 15.98 5.23 11.87
C SER A 280 16.19 4.97 10.37
N PHE A 281 15.46 5.67 9.50
CA PHE A 281 15.70 5.69 8.06
C PHE A 281 15.96 7.10 7.55
N ASP A 282 16.72 7.21 6.46
CA ASP A 282 17.11 8.49 5.87
C ASP A 282 15.97 9.13 5.09
N VAL A 283 15.79 10.44 5.27
CA VAL A 283 14.79 11.23 4.53
C VAL A 283 15.53 12.22 3.64
N PRO A 284 15.31 12.22 2.31
CA PRO A 284 15.96 13.17 1.43
C PRO A 284 15.56 14.61 1.80
N ASN A 285 16.54 15.51 1.85
CA ASN A 285 16.32 16.92 2.19
C ASN A 285 15.73 17.70 1.00
N SER A 286 14.54 17.32 0.56
CA SER A 286 13.82 17.97 -0.55
C SER A 286 12.31 17.91 -0.28
N PRO A 287 11.74 18.94 0.39
CA PRO A 287 10.31 18.98 0.73
C PRO A 287 9.38 18.77 -0.47
N LYS A 288 9.76 19.33 -1.63
CA LYS A 288 9.00 19.22 -2.88
C LYS A 288 8.67 17.78 -3.27
N LEU A 289 9.57 16.82 -3.01
CA LEU A 289 9.34 15.39 -3.31
C LEU A 289 8.14 14.80 -2.54
N PHE A 290 7.75 15.42 -1.43
CA PHE A 290 6.64 14.98 -0.57
C PHE A 290 5.39 15.87 -0.71
N GLU A 291 5.52 17.03 -1.38
CA GLU A 291 4.44 17.99 -1.59
C GLU A 291 3.63 17.71 -2.87
N GLU A 292 4.21 16.98 -3.82
CA GLU A 292 3.59 16.71 -5.12
C GLU A 292 2.29 15.91 -4.98
N GLN A 293 1.17 16.55 -5.30
CA GLN A 293 -0.15 15.95 -5.24
C GLN A 293 -0.29 14.84 -6.26
N ARG A 294 -0.64 13.65 -5.77
CA ARG A 294 -0.99 12.53 -6.64
C ARG A 294 -2.24 12.85 -7.45
N ILE A 295 -2.15 12.49 -8.72
CA ILE A 295 -3.00 12.71 -9.90
C ILE A 295 -4.39 12.07 -9.73
N GLY A 296 -5.08 12.41 -8.64
CA GLY A 296 -6.21 11.68 -8.05
C GLY A 296 -7.15 11.07 -9.07
N ASP A 297 -8.05 11.88 -9.61
CA ASP A 297 -9.03 11.45 -10.62
C ASP A 297 -8.43 11.39 -12.03
N LEU A 298 -7.28 12.04 -12.24
CA LEU A 298 -6.63 12.15 -13.52
C LEU A 298 -5.97 10.84 -13.97
N ASN A 299 -5.55 9.99 -13.02
CA ASN A 299 -4.87 8.73 -13.30
C ASN A 299 -5.69 7.79 -14.19
N ILE A 300 -7.02 7.91 -14.18
CA ILE A 300 -7.89 7.07 -14.99
C ILE A 300 -7.79 7.40 -16.48
N PHE A 301 -7.43 8.63 -16.83
CA PHE A 301 -7.32 9.05 -18.21
C PHE A 301 -5.98 8.67 -18.83
N PHE A 302 -4.95 8.33 -18.04
CA PHE A 302 -3.57 8.13 -18.50
C PHE A 302 -3.01 6.74 -18.15
N PRO A 303 -1.94 6.27 -18.82
CA PRO A 303 -1.30 6.84 -20.00
C PRO A 303 -2.18 6.78 -21.25
N ARG A 304 -1.96 7.69 -22.20
CA ARG A 304 -2.61 7.71 -23.53
C ARG A 304 -1.59 7.96 -24.63
N THR A 305 -1.96 7.62 -25.84
CA THR A 305 -1.22 7.95 -27.05
C THR A 305 -2.16 8.68 -28.01
N ILE A 306 -1.81 9.90 -28.42
CA ILE A 306 -2.58 10.66 -29.41
C ILE A 306 -1.94 10.45 -30.78
N LEU A 307 -2.65 9.79 -31.68
CA LEU A 307 -2.25 9.61 -33.07
C LEU A 307 -2.80 10.76 -33.90
N PHE A 308 -1.92 11.65 -34.35
CA PHE A 308 -2.32 12.85 -35.11
C PHE A 308 -1.99 12.80 -36.60
N ASP A 309 -1.17 11.83 -37.02
CA ASP A 309 -0.92 11.55 -38.44
C ASP A 309 -0.73 10.04 -38.65
N ASN A 310 -1.68 9.42 -39.35
CA ASN A 310 -1.67 7.98 -39.63
C ASN A 310 -0.60 7.60 -40.67
N LYS A 311 -0.31 8.49 -41.62
CA LYS A 311 0.60 8.21 -42.75
C LYS A 311 2.03 8.07 -42.27
N PHE A 312 2.45 8.94 -41.36
CA PHE A 312 3.80 8.93 -40.80
C PHE A 312 3.86 8.31 -39.39
N ASN A 313 2.72 7.81 -38.89
CA ASN A 313 2.56 7.29 -37.53
C ASN A 313 3.14 8.26 -36.49
N LEU A 314 2.67 9.51 -36.53
CA LEU A 314 3.09 10.54 -35.60
C LEU A 314 2.17 10.52 -34.38
N THR A 315 2.78 10.27 -33.23
CA THR A 315 2.09 10.09 -31.96
C THR A 315 2.65 11.00 -30.90
N ILE A 316 1.81 11.39 -29.93
CA ILE A 316 2.24 12.04 -28.67
C ILE A 316 1.81 11.13 -27.53
N GLU A 317 2.75 10.70 -26.70
CA GLU A 317 2.41 9.99 -25.49
C GLU A 317 2.09 10.98 -24.37
N ILE A 318 0.95 10.77 -23.74
CA ILE A 318 0.53 11.52 -22.56
C ILE A 318 0.77 10.63 -21.36
N GLN A 319 1.66 11.07 -20.49
CA GLN A 319 2.06 10.36 -19.30
C GLN A 319 2.02 11.28 -18.09
N THR A 320 1.95 10.69 -16.91
CA THR A 320 2.13 11.43 -15.66
C THR A 320 3.61 11.67 -15.39
N ILE A 321 3.97 12.73 -14.68
CA ILE A 321 5.37 13.03 -14.29
C ILE A 321 6.00 11.92 -13.43
N TYR A 322 5.20 11.00 -12.89
CA TYR A 322 5.67 9.88 -12.06
C TYR A 322 6.06 8.65 -12.85
N MET A 323 5.80 8.61 -14.16
CA MET A 323 6.22 7.51 -15.02
C MET A 323 7.58 7.86 -15.63
N ASN A 324 8.52 6.92 -15.53
CA ASN A 324 9.81 7.04 -16.20
C ASN A 324 9.62 6.90 -17.71
N TYR A 325 10.27 7.75 -18.48
CA TYR A 325 10.41 7.61 -19.92
C TYR A 325 11.88 7.69 -20.31
N ASP A 326 12.24 7.08 -21.45
CA ASP A 326 13.61 7.15 -21.95
C ASP A 326 13.86 8.52 -22.59
N GLU A 327 14.57 9.39 -21.86
CA GLU A 327 14.96 10.71 -22.33
C GLU A 327 15.86 10.66 -23.58
N ASN A 328 16.46 9.52 -23.92
CA ASN A 328 17.21 9.39 -25.18
C ASN A 328 16.27 9.26 -26.39
N ILE A 329 15.07 8.73 -26.19
CA ILE A 329 14.09 8.48 -27.25
C ILE A 329 13.10 9.64 -27.34
N PHE A 330 12.61 10.11 -26.19
CA PHE A 330 11.52 11.07 -26.09
C PHE A 330 11.98 12.43 -25.57
N THR A 331 11.26 13.47 -25.97
CA THR A 331 11.36 14.82 -25.38
C THR A 331 9.99 15.29 -24.96
N ASP A 332 9.91 15.98 -23.82
CA ASP A 332 8.68 16.65 -23.40
C ASP A 332 8.45 17.90 -24.26
N ILE A 333 7.38 17.89 -25.05
CA ILE A 333 6.95 18.99 -25.92
C ILE A 333 5.84 19.83 -25.29
N LYS A 334 5.51 19.63 -24.01
CA LYS A 334 4.43 20.35 -23.33
C LYS A 334 4.52 21.86 -23.47
N THR A 335 5.72 22.44 -23.37
CA THR A 335 5.92 23.89 -23.53
C THR A 335 5.70 24.39 -24.96
N LEU A 336 5.86 23.53 -25.98
CA LEU A 336 5.52 23.86 -27.37
C LEU A 336 4.00 23.91 -27.59
N ILE A 337 3.26 23.06 -26.88
CA ILE A 337 1.79 22.97 -26.97
C ILE A 337 1.10 23.93 -25.99
N TYR A 338 1.73 24.24 -24.86
CA TYR A 338 1.24 25.12 -23.80
C TYR A 338 2.27 26.20 -23.41
N PRO A 339 2.48 27.24 -24.24
CA PRO A 339 3.62 28.15 -24.09
C PRO A 339 3.61 29.14 -22.91
N LYS A 340 2.48 29.45 -22.24
CA LYS A 340 2.42 30.26 -20.99
C LYS A 340 1.13 30.02 -20.19
N ASP A 341 1.20 30.09 -18.84
CA ASP A 341 0.14 30.14 -17.80
C ASP A 341 -1.08 29.20 -17.92
N GLY A 342 -1.09 28.31 -18.91
CA GLY A 342 -2.18 27.39 -19.22
C GLY A 342 -1.70 25.95 -19.34
N ALA A 343 -0.58 25.59 -18.71
CA ALA A 343 -0.16 24.19 -18.56
C ALA A 343 -1.23 23.44 -17.78
N PHE A 344 -2.21 22.90 -18.48
CA PHE A 344 -3.30 22.17 -17.86
C PHE A 344 -2.76 20.82 -17.37
N PHE A 345 -2.84 20.64 -16.05
CA PHE A 345 -2.22 19.57 -15.26
C PHE A 345 -0.69 19.63 -15.25
N ASN A 346 -0.13 20.22 -14.20
CA ASN A 346 1.32 20.26 -13.96
C ASN A 346 1.93 18.86 -13.90
N GLU A 347 1.09 17.88 -13.57
CA GLU A 347 1.45 16.50 -13.31
C GLU A 347 1.49 15.63 -14.59
N ILE A 348 1.34 16.23 -15.77
CA ILE A 348 1.36 15.55 -17.07
C ILE A 348 2.54 16.01 -17.93
N VAL A 349 3.16 15.08 -18.65
CA VAL A 349 4.15 15.30 -19.71
C VAL A 349 3.57 14.92 -21.08
N LEU A 350 4.00 15.62 -22.14
CA LEU A 350 3.65 15.32 -23.53
C LEU A 350 4.90 14.86 -24.26
N LEU A 351 5.07 13.56 -24.41
CA LEU A 351 6.29 12.96 -24.94
C LEU A 351 6.19 12.76 -26.45
N TYR A 352 7.22 13.21 -27.15
CA TYR A 352 7.35 13.04 -28.60
C TYR A 352 8.72 12.47 -28.97
N GLU A 353 8.76 11.60 -29.98
CA GLU A 353 10.01 10.97 -30.42
C GLU A 353 10.97 12.00 -31.03
N LYS A 354 12.20 12.04 -30.51
CA LYS A 354 13.23 13.01 -30.95
C LYS A 354 13.57 12.89 -32.43
N ASN A 355 13.65 11.67 -32.97
CA ASN A 355 13.95 11.40 -34.38
C ASN A 355 12.85 11.89 -35.36
N LYS A 356 11.63 12.15 -34.86
CA LYS A 356 10.48 12.63 -35.64
C LYS A 356 10.27 14.14 -35.52
N MET A 357 11.10 14.87 -34.75
CA MET A 357 10.95 16.33 -34.52
C MET A 357 10.80 17.17 -35.80
N LYS A 358 11.45 16.75 -36.90
CA LYS A 358 11.31 17.39 -38.22
C LYS A 358 9.86 17.46 -38.75
N PHE A 359 8.97 16.59 -38.28
CA PHE A 359 7.56 16.55 -38.69
C PHE A 359 6.67 17.49 -37.86
N LEU A 360 7.15 18.05 -36.74
CA LEU A 360 6.44 19.06 -35.96
C LEU A 360 6.66 20.46 -36.55
N THR A 361 6.07 20.73 -37.71
CA THR A 361 6.10 22.08 -38.28
C THR A 361 5.13 23.01 -37.52
N LYS A 362 5.19 24.32 -37.80
CA LYS A 362 4.23 25.31 -37.25
C LYS A 362 2.77 24.91 -37.47
N PHE A 363 2.46 24.23 -38.58
CA PHE A 363 1.10 23.77 -38.88
C PHE A 363 0.65 22.65 -37.95
N GLN A 364 1.46 21.58 -37.78
CA GLN A 364 1.15 20.50 -36.84
C GLN A 364 1.06 21.02 -35.41
N ILE A 365 1.99 21.89 -34.98
CA ILE A 365 1.95 22.48 -33.65
C ILE A 365 0.63 23.22 -33.41
N LYS A 366 0.16 24.03 -34.38
CA LYS A 366 -1.12 24.75 -34.25
C LYS A 366 -2.30 23.78 -34.09
N GLN A 367 -2.37 22.71 -34.88
CA GLN A 367 -3.43 21.70 -34.75
C GLN A 367 -3.41 21.03 -33.38
N LEU A 368 -2.22 20.66 -32.91
CA LEU A 368 -2.05 20.04 -31.60
C LEU A 368 -2.46 20.99 -30.48
N VAL A 369 -2.10 22.27 -30.54
CA VAL A 369 -2.53 23.30 -29.58
C VAL A 369 -4.06 23.37 -29.50
N GLU A 370 -4.74 23.41 -30.64
CA GLU A 370 -6.21 23.46 -30.69
C GLU A 370 -6.85 22.16 -30.17
N TYR A 371 -6.30 21.00 -30.52
CA TYR A 371 -6.76 19.71 -30.03
C TYR A 371 -6.59 19.58 -28.52
N PHE A 372 -5.40 19.86 -28.01
CA PHE A 372 -5.08 19.71 -26.59
C PHE A 372 -5.85 20.71 -25.71
N LYS A 373 -6.22 21.88 -26.25
CA LYS A 373 -7.19 22.78 -25.60
C LYS A 373 -8.56 22.12 -25.43
N LYS A 374 -9.10 21.47 -26.48
CA LYS A 374 -10.38 20.74 -26.40
C LYS A 374 -10.27 19.53 -25.47
N PHE A 375 -9.22 18.72 -25.62
CA PHE A 375 -8.92 17.56 -24.78
C PHE A 375 -8.93 17.92 -23.29
N SER A 376 -8.26 19.01 -22.94
CA SER A 376 -8.23 19.57 -21.58
C SER A 376 -9.62 19.96 -21.07
N MET A 377 -10.41 20.66 -21.88
CA MET A 377 -11.77 21.06 -21.52
C MET A 377 -12.67 19.83 -21.29
N THR A 378 -12.62 18.83 -22.18
CA THR A 378 -13.41 17.61 -22.03
C THR A 378 -13.05 16.82 -20.77
N ILE A 379 -11.77 16.76 -20.39
CA ILE A 379 -11.38 16.16 -19.10
C ILE A 379 -11.99 16.93 -17.92
N LYS A 380 -11.96 18.27 -17.92
CA LYS A 380 -12.59 19.08 -16.84
C LYS A 380 -14.07 18.79 -16.70
N GLU A 381 -14.79 18.86 -17.81
CA GLU A 381 -16.23 18.61 -17.85
C GLU A 381 -16.54 17.21 -17.33
N ARG A 382 -15.72 16.21 -17.72
CA ARG A 382 -15.90 14.86 -17.20
C ARG A 382 -15.64 14.79 -15.69
N LEU A 383 -14.58 15.41 -15.20
CA LEU A 383 -14.29 15.47 -13.75
C LEU A 383 -15.40 16.15 -12.95
N GLU A 384 -16.01 17.21 -13.50
CA GLU A 384 -17.14 17.90 -12.88
C GLU A 384 -18.38 16.99 -12.83
N ILE A 385 -18.71 16.29 -13.92
CA ILE A 385 -19.79 15.29 -13.94
C ILE A 385 -19.52 14.22 -12.89
N GLU A 386 -18.32 13.65 -12.86
CA GLU A 386 -17.93 12.63 -11.89
C GLU A 386 -18.01 13.11 -10.45
N SER A 387 -17.64 14.37 -10.17
CA SER A 387 -17.69 14.92 -8.82
C SER A 387 -19.11 14.95 -8.24
N LYS A 388 -20.13 15.13 -9.08
CA LYS A 388 -21.55 15.19 -8.68
C LYS A 388 -22.12 13.81 -8.33
N ASN A 389 -21.56 12.73 -8.90
CA ASN A 389 -22.02 11.36 -8.67
C ASN A 389 -21.44 10.73 -7.40
N ARG A 390 -20.51 11.40 -6.71
CA ARG A 390 -19.81 10.83 -5.56
C ARG A 390 -20.71 10.67 -4.35
N ILE A 391 -20.57 9.51 -3.73
CA ILE A 391 -21.11 9.26 -2.38
C ILE A 391 -20.31 10.06 -1.38
N LYS A 392 -20.97 10.58 -0.34
CA LYS A 392 -20.32 11.29 0.76
C LYS A 392 -20.42 10.49 2.07
N PRO A 393 -19.57 10.76 3.07
CA PRO A 393 -19.68 10.10 4.37
C PRO A 393 -21.07 10.20 5.00
N GLU A 394 -21.75 11.34 4.84
CA GLU A 394 -23.10 11.57 5.33
C GLU A 394 -24.14 10.62 4.72
N ASP A 395 -23.94 10.16 3.48
CA ASP A 395 -24.85 9.21 2.83
C ASP A 395 -24.76 7.82 3.46
N HIS A 396 -23.57 7.42 3.94
CA HIS A 396 -23.42 6.20 4.72
C HIS A 396 -24.16 6.32 6.06
N LEU A 397 -24.02 7.44 6.77
CA LEU A 397 -24.65 7.66 8.08
C LEU A 397 -26.19 7.57 8.05
N LYS A 398 -26.82 8.07 6.98
CA LYS A 398 -28.29 7.97 6.79
C LYS A 398 -28.81 6.53 6.82
N VAL A 399 -28.01 5.55 6.40
CA VAL A 399 -28.39 4.13 6.44
C VAL A 399 -28.42 3.62 7.88
N PHE A 400 -27.42 3.99 8.69
CA PHE A 400 -27.34 3.57 10.09
C PHE A 400 -28.35 4.26 11.02
N GLN A 401 -28.86 5.42 10.62
CA GLN A 401 -29.98 6.06 11.32
C GLN A 401 -31.28 5.24 11.17
N LYS A 402 -31.51 4.62 10.01
CA LYS A 402 -32.76 3.90 9.70
C LYS A 402 -32.77 2.46 10.22
N SER A 403 -31.61 1.81 10.25
CA SER A 403 -31.51 0.36 10.48
C SER A 403 -30.82 0.01 11.79
N SER A 404 -31.59 -0.44 12.78
CA SER A 404 -31.04 -0.86 14.08
C SER A 404 -30.08 -2.06 13.96
N LYS A 405 -30.45 -3.06 13.15
CA LYS A 405 -29.66 -4.29 12.94
C LYS A 405 -28.25 -3.99 12.42
N THR A 406 -28.13 -3.13 11.43
CA THR A 406 -26.85 -2.83 10.79
C THR A 406 -25.99 -1.92 11.66
N ARG A 407 -26.62 -0.96 12.34
CA ARG A 407 -25.97 -0.11 13.34
C ARG A 407 -25.33 -0.92 14.46
N THR A 408 -26.04 -1.88 15.06
CA THR A 408 -25.50 -2.72 16.14
C THR A 408 -24.29 -3.52 15.67
N LYS A 409 -24.38 -4.19 14.50
CA LYS A 409 -23.26 -4.96 13.95
C LYS A 409 -22.02 -4.11 13.70
N LEU A 410 -22.20 -2.92 13.11
CA LEU A 410 -21.07 -2.02 12.85
C LEU A 410 -20.44 -1.54 14.16
N LYS A 411 -21.28 -1.21 15.14
CA LYS A 411 -20.83 -0.78 16.45
C LYS A 411 -19.97 -1.85 17.13
N GLU A 412 -20.39 -3.12 17.09
CA GLU A 412 -19.60 -4.24 17.62
C GLU A 412 -18.21 -4.36 16.96
N ILE A 413 -18.14 -4.19 15.64
CA ILE A 413 -16.87 -4.22 14.90
C ILE A 413 -15.97 -3.08 15.35
N TYR A 414 -16.47 -1.84 15.36
CA TYR A 414 -15.66 -0.68 15.73
C TYR A 414 -15.30 -0.63 17.21
N ASP A 415 -16.17 -1.07 18.11
CA ASP A 415 -15.83 -1.20 19.53
C ASP A 415 -14.67 -2.18 19.71
N ARG A 416 -14.66 -3.29 18.96
CA ARG A 416 -13.57 -4.28 18.99
C ARG A 416 -12.28 -3.75 18.36
N GLU A 417 -12.35 -3.21 17.15
CA GLU A 417 -11.15 -2.83 16.39
C GLU A 417 -10.51 -1.53 16.92
N PHE A 418 -11.32 -0.57 17.38
CA PHE A 418 -10.82 0.73 17.82
C PHE A 418 -10.57 0.82 19.32
N GLN A 419 -10.78 -0.24 20.11
CA GLN A 419 -10.54 -0.23 21.56
C GLN A 419 -9.13 0.29 21.91
N PHE A 420 -8.10 -0.15 21.17
CA PHE A 420 -6.71 0.19 21.48
C PHE A 420 -6.39 1.64 21.12
N ILE A 421 -6.83 2.13 19.96
CA ILE A 421 -6.58 3.53 19.58
C ILE A 421 -7.39 4.49 20.46
N LYS A 422 -8.62 4.12 20.86
CA LYS A 422 -9.41 4.90 21.83
C LYS A 422 -8.69 5.03 23.17
N ALA A 423 -8.06 3.96 23.66
CA ALA A 423 -7.34 3.97 24.92
C ALA A 423 -6.03 4.76 24.85
N ASN A 424 -5.28 4.67 23.75
CA ASN A 424 -3.93 5.24 23.66
C ASN A 424 -3.86 6.60 22.97
N ARG A 425 -4.77 6.87 22.03
CA ARG A 425 -4.84 8.09 21.20
C ARG A 425 -6.29 8.56 21.02
N PRO A 426 -7.02 8.85 22.12
CA PRO A 426 -8.38 9.36 22.03
C PRO A 426 -8.44 10.68 21.25
N ASP A 427 -7.37 11.46 21.23
CA ASP A 427 -7.23 12.69 20.42
C ASP A 427 -7.42 12.43 18.92
N ILE A 428 -6.91 11.30 18.39
CA ILE A 428 -7.11 10.91 17.00
C ILE A 428 -8.56 10.58 16.74
N VAL A 429 -9.15 9.70 17.57
CA VAL A 429 -10.54 9.24 17.41
C VAL A 429 -11.53 10.41 17.55
N ASN A 430 -11.28 11.33 18.48
CA ASN A 430 -12.08 12.54 18.64
C ASN A 430 -12.00 13.48 17.43
N SER A 431 -10.98 13.35 16.58
CA SER A 431 -10.87 14.11 15.34
C SER A 431 -11.62 13.47 14.16
N TRP A 432 -12.18 12.27 14.31
CA TRP A 432 -12.97 11.59 13.29
C TRP A 432 -14.42 12.06 13.30
N LYS A 433 -14.71 13.10 12.51
CA LYS A 433 -16.02 13.78 12.46
C LYS A 433 -17.19 12.80 12.28
N TYR A 434 -17.12 11.91 11.30
CA TYR A 434 -18.24 11.06 10.90
C TYR A 434 -18.38 9.85 11.82
N TYR A 435 -17.26 9.31 12.30
CA TYR A 435 -17.30 8.30 13.34
C TYR A 435 -17.94 8.83 14.62
N LYS A 436 -17.64 10.06 15.05
CA LYS A 436 -18.29 10.69 16.20
C LYS A 436 -19.79 10.90 15.98
N GLU A 437 -20.23 11.20 14.76
CA GLU A 437 -21.65 11.28 14.41
C GLU A 437 -22.32 9.91 14.50
N PHE A 438 -21.66 8.86 14.00
CA PHE A 438 -22.13 7.48 14.15
C PHE A 438 -22.25 7.04 15.62
N GLU A 439 -21.29 7.39 16.48
CA GLU A 439 -21.38 7.09 17.91
C GLU A 439 -22.62 7.72 18.55
N LYS A 440 -22.95 8.98 18.21
CA LYS A 440 -24.17 9.65 18.67
C LYS A 440 -25.43 8.94 18.18
N ILE A 441 -25.48 8.58 16.89
CA ILE A 441 -26.58 7.77 16.33
C ILE A 441 -26.73 6.43 17.07
N CYS A 442 -25.64 5.85 17.59
CA CYS A 442 -25.74 4.63 18.40
C CYS A 442 -26.25 4.88 19.83
N GLU A 443 -26.03 6.07 20.39
CA GLU A 443 -26.49 6.45 21.74
C GLU A 443 -27.99 6.79 21.74
N ASP A 444 -28.46 7.53 20.73
CA ASP A 444 -29.86 7.97 20.59
C ASP A 444 -30.87 6.82 20.47
N PHE A 445 -30.41 5.60 20.20
CA PHE A 445 -31.24 4.40 20.04
C PHE A 445 -30.86 3.28 21.02
N LYS A 446 -30.33 3.63 22.20
CA LYS A 446 -30.13 2.70 23.33
C LYS A 446 -31.37 2.57 24.24
N GLU A 447 -32.47 3.20 23.89
CA GLU A 447 -33.82 2.93 24.43
C GLU A 447 -34.49 1.79 23.65
#